data_AF-A0A959V839-F1
#
_entry.id   AF-A0A959V839-F1
#
_cell.length_a   1.000
_cell.length_b   1.000
_cell.length_c   1.000
_cell.angle_alpha   90.00
_cell.angle_beta   90.00
_cell.angle_gamma   90.00
#
_symmetry.space_group_name_H-M   'P 1'
#
loop_
_entity.id
_entity.type
_entity.pdbx_description
1 polymer ?
#
loop_
_entity_poly.entity_id
_entity_poly.type
_entity_poly.pdbx_seq_one_letter_code
_entity_poly.pdbx_strand_id
1 'polypeptide(L)'
;MIRTCTWSLLMFLLLAGCKVGRFVIYNFADTNDHRKFPSRALDRSPDPWHYPIDLEGPAPRWATTDGERVTFEQFLEEHRTVAFLVVYRDTIRYEHYFDGYDSATVHTSFSVAKSVTSMLIGCAIADGYIRSVDQPVTDFLPEMMDKGWDRVTLEQVLQMTSGMDFQESYTNP
;
A
#
# COMPACT_ATOMS: atom_id res chain seq x y z
N MET A 1 7.45 -18.01 -47.78
CA MET A 1 8.18 -18.28 -46.52
C MET A 1 8.84 -17.05 -45.88
N ILE A 2 9.12 -15.96 -46.62
CA ILE A 2 9.82 -14.77 -46.08
C ILE A 2 8.87 -13.76 -45.38
N ARG A 3 7.57 -13.74 -45.72
CA ARG A 3 6.58 -12.80 -45.16
C ARG A 3 6.13 -13.12 -43.71
N THR A 4 6.20 -14.38 -43.28
CA THR A 4 5.87 -14.77 -41.91
C THR A 4 6.97 -14.40 -40.92
N CYS A 5 8.23 -14.38 -41.35
CA CYS A 5 9.38 -14.06 -40.50
C CYS A 5 9.46 -12.57 -40.12
N THR A 6 8.99 -11.68 -41.00
CA THR A 6 8.99 -10.22 -40.78
C THR A 6 7.92 -9.77 -39.79
N TRP A 7 6.75 -10.41 -39.77
CA TRP A 7 5.69 -10.13 -38.80
C TRP A 7 6.07 -10.59 -37.39
N SER A 8 6.69 -11.77 -37.26
CA SER A 8 7.20 -12.25 -35.98
C SER A 8 8.31 -11.35 -35.42
N LEU A 9 9.20 -10.85 -36.28
CA LEU A 9 10.28 -9.93 -35.88
C LEU A 9 9.73 -8.55 -35.44
N LEU A 10 8.73 -8.03 -36.15
CA LEU A 10 8.07 -6.76 -35.81
C LEU A 10 7.29 -6.87 -34.49
N MET A 11 6.60 -7.99 -34.27
CA MET A 11 5.87 -8.28 -33.03
C MET A 11 6.83 -8.46 -31.84
N PHE A 12 7.99 -9.11 -32.07
CA PHE A 12 9.04 -9.23 -31.07
C PHE A 12 9.67 -7.86 -30.74
N LEU A 13 9.87 -6.98 -31.72
CA LEU A 13 10.38 -5.62 -31.51
C LEU A 13 9.38 -4.71 -30.78
N LEU A 14 8.08 -4.86 -31.04
CA LEU A 14 7.02 -4.11 -30.34
C LEU A 14 6.85 -4.58 -28.87
N LEU A 15 6.99 -5.88 -28.61
CA LEU A 15 6.98 -6.45 -27.26
C LEU A 15 8.32 -6.23 -26.51
N ALA A 16 9.43 -6.06 -27.23
CA ALA A 16 10.73 -5.69 -26.67
C ALA A 16 10.82 -4.22 -26.25
N GLY A 17 9.84 -3.39 -26.64
CA GLY A 17 9.69 -2.05 -26.11
C GLY A 17 9.49 -2.11 -24.60
N CYS A 18 10.44 -1.61 -23.81
CA CYS A 18 10.44 -1.69 -22.35
C CYS A 18 9.14 -1.23 -21.69
N LYS A 19 8.35 -0.34 -22.32
CA LYS A 19 7.09 0.16 -21.77
C LYS A 19 5.89 -0.73 -22.11
N VAL A 20 5.72 -1.10 -23.38
CA VAL A 20 4.59 -1.95 -23.83
C VAL A 20 4.72 -3.36 -23.28
N GLY A 21 5.94 -3.93 -23.29
CA GLY A 21 6.20 -5.23 -22.68
C GLY A 21 5.92 -5.22 -21.18
N ARG A 22 6.37 -4.19 -20.44
CA ARG A 22 6.06 -4.05 -19.01
C ARG A 22 4.58 -3.84 -18.73
N PHE A 23 3.87 -3.09 -19.56
CA PHE A 23 2.41 -2.92 -19.42
C PHE A 23 1.70 -4.26 -19.55
N VAL A 24 2.03 -5.07 -20.57
CA VAL A 24 1.42 -6.40 -20.76
C VAL A 24 1.79 -7.35 -19.62
N ILE A 25 3.02 -7.30 -19.10
CA ILE A 25 3.51 -8.23 -18.06
C ILE A 25 3.05 -7.83 -16.66
N TYR A 26 3.03 -6.53 -16.33
CA TYR A 26 2.77 -6.05 -14.97
C TYR A 26 1.37 -5.45 -14.76
N ASN A 27 0.63 -5.15 -15.83
CA ASN A 27 -0.73 -4.58 -15.94
C ASN A 27 -1.47 -4.20 -14.63
N PHE A 28 -1.70 -5.15 -13.72
CA PHE A 28 -2.38 -4.91 -12.46
C PHE A 28 -1.44 -4.99 -11.26
N ALA A 29 -1.59 -4.02 -10.37
CA ALA A 29 -0.87 -4.01 -9.11
C ALA A 29 -1.24 -5.22 -8.26
N ASP A 30 -0.24 -5.84 -7.64
CA ASP A 30 -0.44 -6.94 -6.71
C ASP A 30 0.50 -6.86 -5.50
N THR A 31 0.32 -7.80 -4.59
CA THR A 31 1.03 -7.84 -3.31
C THR A 31 2.53 -8.18 -3.46
N ASN A 32 2.94 -8.64 -4.63
CA ASN A 32 4.32 -8.96 -5.01
C ASN A 32 5.01 -7.85 -5.80
N ASP A 33 4.36 -6.70 -6.01
CA ASP A 33 4.96 -5.57 -6.75
C ASP A 33 6.29 -5.07 -6.15
N HIS A 34 6.46 -5.24 -4.83
CA HIS A 34 7.73 -4.95 -4.15
C HIS A 34 8.93 -5.77 -4.68
N ARG A 35 8.68 -6.88 -5.39
CA ARG A 35 9.70 -7.72 -6.06
C ARG A 35 9.94 -7.32 -7.51
N LYS A 36 9.01 -6.58 -8.11
CA LYS A 36 9.03 -6.20 -9.53
C LYS A 36 9.67 -4.83 -9.74
N PHE A 37 9.41 -3.90 -8.84
CA PHE A 37 9.83 -2.50 -8.97
C PHE A 37 11.00 -2.15 -8.04
N PRO A 38 11.80 -1.13 -8.40
CA PRO A 38 12.81 -0.59 -7.49
C PRO A 38 12.18 -0.16 -6.17
N SER A 39 12.83 -0.51 -5.07
CA SER A 39 12.40 -0.14 -3.73
C SER A 39 13.59 0.41 -2.93
N ARG A 40 13.28 1.16 -1.88
CA ARG A 40 14.25 1.58 -0.88
C ARG A 40 13.99 0.77 0.38
N ALA A 41 14.98 0.02 0.84
CA ALA A 41 14.89 -0.70 2.09
C ALA A 41 14.75 0.29 3.25
N LEU A 42 13.88 -0.07 4.21
CA LEU A 42 13.81 0.59 5.50
C LEU A 42 14.39 -0.37 6.52
N ASP A 43 15.50 0.02 7.13
CA ASP A 43 16.15 -0.81 8.14
C ASP A 43 15.32 -0.81 9.43
N ARG A 44 15.16 -2.00 10.01
CA ARG A 44 14.54 -2.15 11.33
C ARG A 44 15.43 -1.52 12.41
N SER A 45 14.82 -1.04 13.48
CA SER A 45 15.54 -0.64 14.69
C SER A 45 16.43 -1.79 15.19
N PRO A 46 17.65 -1.51 15.72
CA PRO A 46 18.44 -2.52 16.43
C PRO A 46 17.75 -3.02 17.70
N ASP A 47 16.85 -2.22 18.27
CA ASP A 47 16.01 -2.54 19.42
C ASP A 47 14.54 -2.27 19.07
N PRO A 48 13.86 -3.20 18.37
CA PRO A 48 12.45 -3.05 18.05
C PRO A 48 11.57 -3.40 19.25
N TRP A 49 10.44 -2.69 19.38
CA TRP A 49 9.42 -3.11 20.34
C TRP A 49 8.82 -4.46 19.93
N HIS A 50 8.69 -5.36 20.90
CA HIS A 50 8.04 -6.65 20.72
C HIS A 50 6.74 -6.69 21.51
N TYR A 51 5.64 -7.01 20.83
CA TYR A 51 4.37 -7.24 21.50
C TYR A 51 4.43 -8.54 22.32
N PRO A 52 4.02 -8.52 23.60
CA PRO A 52 3.60 -9.72 24.32
C PRO A 52 2.58 -10.52 23.50
N ILE A 53 2.65 -11.85 23.57
CA ILE A 53 1.74 -12.76 22.88
C ILE A 53 0.96 -13.56 23.93
N ASP A 54 -0.37 -13.53 23.84
CA ASP A 54 -1.28 -14.32 24.67
C ASP A 54 -2.50 -14.72 23.83
N LEU A 55 -2.37 -15.86 23.16
CA LEU A 55 -3.37 -16.43 22.24
C LEU A 55 -4.51 -17.17 22.96
N GLU A 56 -4.46 -17.28 24.30
CA GLU A 56 -5.54 -17.88 25.08
C GLU A 56 -6.66 -16.86 25.42
N GLY A 57 -6.40 -15.58 25.15
CA GLY A 57 -7.33 -14.47 25.41
C GLY A 57 -8.59 -14.46 24.53
N PRO A 58 -9.47 -13.45 24.71
CA PRO A 58 -10.64 -13.27 23.87
C PRO A 58 -10.21 -12.94 22.44
N ALA A 59 -10.58 -13.83 21.51
CA ALA A 59 -10.35 -13.69 20.08
C ALA A 59 -11.62 -14.05 19.29
N PRO A 60 -11.78 -13.56 18.05
CA PRO A 60 -12.83 -14.02 17.16
C PRO A 60 -12.72 -15.54 16.94
N ARG A 61 -13.82 -16.26 17.06
CA ARG A 61 -13.87 -17.73 16.89
C ARG A 61 -14.74 -18.19 15.72
N TRP A 62 -15.67 -17.33 15.31
CA TRP A 62 -16.64 -17.61 14.27
C TRP A 62 -17.02 -16.30 13.58
N ALA A 63 -17.50 -16.42 12.36
CA ALA A 63 -18.09 -15.34 11.59
C ALA A 63 -19.38 -15.84 10.91
N THR A 64 -20.07 -14.94 10.23
CA THR A 64 -21.25 -15.27 9.44
C THR A 64 -20.97 -14.93 7.98
N THR A 65 -21.04 -15.95 7.12
CA THR A 65 -20.99 -15.81 5.66
C THR A 65 -22.33 -16.28 5.11
N ASP A 66 -23.02 -15.46 4.31
CA ASP A 66 -24.29 -15.81 3.67
C ASP A 66 -25.38 -16.39 4.59
N GLY A 67 -25.39 -15.95 5.85
CA GLY A 67 -26.36 -16.40 6.87
C GLY A 67 -25.98 -17.71 7.57
N GLU A 68 -24.88 -18.36 7.17
CA GLU A 68 -24.33 -19.52 7.85
C GLU A 68 -23.18 -19.15 8.78
N ARG A 69 -23.03 -19.93 9.87
CA ARG A 69 -21.94 -19.73 10.84
C ARG A 69 -20.76 -20.60 10.45
N VAL A 70 -19.63 -19.96 10.18
CA VAL A 70 -18.35 -20.61 9.86
C VAL A 70 -17.32 -20.31 10.95
N THR A 71 -16.22 -21.06 10.97
CA THR A 71 -15.06 -20.68 11.81
C THR A 71 -14.48 -19.35 11.33
N PHE A 72 -13.81 -18.62 12.22
CA PHE A 72 -13.27 -17.31 11.84
C PHE A 72 -12.18 -17.46 10.77
N GLU A 73 -11.37 -18.51 10.87
CA GLU A 73 -10.31 -18.85 9.92
C GLU A 73 -10.88 -19.17 8.54
N GLN A 74 -11.96 -19.95 8.45
CA GLN A 74 -12.65 -20.20 7.17
C GLN A 74 -13.15 -18.92 6.53
N PHE A 75 -13.74 -18.02 7.32
CA PHE A 75 -14.16 -16.72 6.82
C PHE A 75 -12.98 -15.91 6.24
N LEU A 76 -11.83 -15.93 6.92
CA LEU A 76 -10.62 -15.25 6.44
C LEU A 76 -10.08 -15.87 5.14
N GLU A 77 -10.07 -17.20 5.03
CA GLU A 77 -9.65 -17.94 3.83
C GLU A 77 -10.57 -17.65 2.63
N GLU A 78 -11.88 -17.68 2.82
CA GLU A 78 -12.89 -17.34 1.79
C GLU A 78 -12.65 -15.93 1.21
N HIS A 79 -12.20 -15.00 2.05
CA HIS A 79 -11.91 -13.61 1.67
C HIS A 79 -10.46 -13.40 1.20
N ARG A 80 -9.69 -14.47 0.98
CA ARG A 80 -8.29 -14.44 0.52
C ARG A 80 -7.38 -13.61 1.44
N THR A 81 -7.63 -13.67 2.74
CA THR A 81 -6.75 -13.06 3.74
C THR A 81 -5.45 -13.84 3.82
N VAL A 82 -4.30 -13.15 3.83
CA VAL A 82 -2.97 -13.78 3.96
C VAL A 82 -2.36 -13.61 5.35
N ALA A 83 -2.78 -12.60 6.10
CA ALA A 83 -2.37 -12.34 7.46
C ALA A 83 -3.47 -11.60 8.22
N PHE A 84 -3.78 -12.03 9.43
CA PHE A 84 -4.72 -11.35 10.32
C PHE A 84 -4.19 -11.34 11.75
N LEU A 85 -4.25 -10.17 12.40
CA LEU A 85 -3.72 -9.94 13.73
C LEU A 85 -4.70 -9.11 14.55
N VAL A 86 -4.91 -9.50 15.82
CA VAL A 86 -5.64 -8.69 16.81
C VAL A 86 -4.70 -8.33 17.95
N VAL A 87 -4.46 -7.04 18.11
CA VAL A 87 -3.75 -6.48 19.27
C VAL A 87 -4.77 -5.88 20.22
N TYR A 88 -4.74 -6.31 21.48
CA TYR A 88 -5.58 -5.78 22.54
C TYR A 88 -4.75 -5.51 23.80
N ARG A 89 -4.76 -4.24 24.24
CA ARG A 89 -3.96 -3.77 25.40
C ARG A 89 -2.50 -4.21 25.29
N ASP A 90 -1.85 -3.81 24.21
CA ASP A 90 -0.44 -4.08 23.92
C ASP A 90 -0.07 -5.57 23.81
N THR A 91 -1.05 -6.47 23.71
CA THR A 91 -0.82 -7.92 23.62
C THR A 91 -1.47 -8.46 22.36
N ILE A 92 -0.74 -9.27 21.59
CA ILE A 92 -1.31 -10.04 20.49
C ILE A 92 -2.22 -11.11 21.09
N ARG A 93 -3.52 -11.04 20.74
CA ARG A 93 -4.56 -11.98 21.21
C ARG A 93 -4.96 -13.02 20.17
N TYR A 94 -4.68 -12.73 18.92
CA TYR A 94 -4.93 -13.61 17.79
C TYR A 94 -3.96 -13.23 16.71
N GLU A 95 -3.27 -14.22 16.14
CA GLU A 95 -2.53 -14.06 14.90
C GLU A 95 -2.70 -15.32 14.06
N HIS A 96 -2.95 -15.14 12.76
CA HIS A 96 -3.02 -16.24 11.82
C HIS A 96 -2.49 -15.79 10.47
N TYR A 97 -1.73 -16.66 9.83
CA TYR A 97 -1.12 -16.44 8.52
C TYR A 97 -1.51 -17.58 7.59
N PHE A 98 -1.85 -17.24 6.35
CA PHE A 98 -2.36 -18.17 5.34
C PHE A 98 -1.44 -18.18 4.11
N ASP A 99 -1.65 -19.12 3.20
CA ASP A 99 -0.95 -19.18 1.90
C ASP A 99 0.60 -19.14 2.00
N GLY A 100 1.14 -19.74 3.07
CA GLY A 100 2.59 -19.78 3.32
C GLY A 100 3.19 -18.45 3.79
N TYR A 101 2.38 -17.44 4.11
CA TYR A 101 2.84 -16.23 4.77
C TYR A 101 3.23 -16.51 6.22
N ASP A 102 4.13 -15.68 6.73
CA ASP A 102 4.51 -15.63 8.13
C ASP A 102 4.69 -14.18 8.59
N SER A 103 5.04 -14.01 9.86
CA SER A 103 5.30 -12.70 10.47
C SER A 103 6.42 -11.88 9.81
N ALA A 104 7.31 -12.53 9.04
CA ALA A 104 8.43 -11.88 8.36
C ALA A 104 8.15 -11.61 6.87
N THR A 105 7.03 -12.08 6.34
CA THR A 105 6.70 -11.97 4.93
C THR A 105 6.29 -10.54 4.57
N VAL A 106 7.00 -9.93 3.62
CA VAL A 106 6.68 -8.58 3.11
C VAL A 106 5.42 -8.63 2.25
N HIS A 107 4.46 -7.75 2.57
CA HIS A 107 3.20 -7.61 1.84
C HIS A 107 2.97 -6.14 1.46
N THR A 108 2.62 -5.87 0.20
CA THR A 108 2.27 -4.51 -0.26
C THR A 108 1.05 -3.98 0.52
N SER A 109 1.19 -2.83 1.17
CA SER A 109 0.13 -2.26 2.02
C SER A 109 -0.88 -1.39 1.27
N PHE A 110 -0.61 -1.09 -0.01
CA PHE A 110 -1.38 -0.16 -0.83
C PHE A 110 -1.63 1.17 -0.09
N SER A 111 -2.87 1.65 -0.04
CA SER A 111 -3.22 2.93 0.56
C SER A 111 -3.03 3.01 2.06
N VAL A 112 -2.78 1.91 2.78
CA VAL A 112 -2.39 1.97 4.20
C VAL A 112 -1.12 2.80 4.38
N ALA A 113 -0.21 2.81 3.39
CA ALA A 113 0.98 3.64 3.39
C ALA A 113 0.69 5.14 3.61
N LYS A 114 -0.47 5.65 3.16
CA LYS A 114 -0.86 7.07 3.33
C LYS A 114 -1.02 7.45 4.81
N SER A 115 -1.50 6.52 5.64
CA SER A 115 -1.63 6.75 7.09
C SER A 115 -0.27 6.92 7.75
N VAL A 116 0.72 6.14 7.32
CA VAL A 116 2.11 6.28 7.81
C VAL A 116 2.67 7.64 7.40
N THR A 117 2.48 8.06 6.14
CA THR A 117 2.91 9.40 5.70
C THR A 117 2.23 10.52 6.50
N SER A 118 0.93 10.40 6.77
CA SER A 118 0.20 11.39 7.58
C SER A 118 0.74 11.46 9.02
N MET A 119 1.02 10.32 9.64
CA MET A 119 1.65 10.26 10.97
C MET A 119 3.05 10.92 10.97
N LEU A 120 3.84 10.72 9.92
CA LEU A 120 5.16 11.35 9.79
C LEU A 120 5.08 12.88 9.66
N ILE A 121 4.01 13.42 9.04
CA ILE A 121 3.78 14.88 9.06
C ILE A 121 3.53 15.37 10.50
N GLY A 122 2.74 14.62 11.29
CA GLY A 122 2.56 14.93 12.72
C GLY A 122 3.88 14.93 13.51
N CYS A 123 4.76 13.95 13.25
CA CYS A 123 6.09 13.89 13.85
C CYS A 123 6.96 15.09 13.43
N ALA A 124 6.96 15.43 12.14
CA ALA A 124 7.72 16.57 11.62
C ALA A 124 7.24 17.91 12.19
N ILE A 125 5.95 18.04 12.53
CA ILE A 125 5.43 19.19 13.27
C ILE A 125 5.96 19.20 14.70
N ALA A 126 5.89 18.07 15.40
CA ALA A 126 6.39 17.95 16.78
C ALA A 126 7.89 18.25 16.88
N ASP A 127 8.67 17.87 15.86
CA ASP A 127 10.11 18.11 15.75
C ASP A 127 10.45 19.55 15.28
N GLY A 128 9.44 20.35 14.90
CA GLY A 128 9.62 21.74 14.45
C GLY A 128 10.07 21.93 13.01
N TYR A 129 10.12 20.86 12.20
CA TYR A 129 10.41 20.95 10.76
C TYR A 129 9.23 21.54 9.97
N ILE A 130 8.01 21.34 10.45
CA ILE A 130 6.78 21.92 9.91
C ILE A 130 6.14 22.76 11.02
N ARG A 131 5.79 24.02 10.74
CA ARG A 131 5.18 24.94 11.71
C ARG A 131 3.75 24.54 12.06
N SER A 132 2.92 24.26 11.06
CA SER A 132 1.55 23.75 11.22
C SER A 132 1.03 23.17 9.92
N VAL A 133 -0.11 22.47 9.99
CA VAL A 133 -0.82 21.96 8.80
C VAL A 133 -1.46 23.08 7.95
N ASP A 134 -1.54 24.30 8.46
CA ASP A 134 -2.08 25.46 7.73
C ASP A 134 -1.07 26.04 6.74
N GLN A 135 0.20 25.57 6.79
CA GLN A 135 1.19 25.99 5.81
C GLN A 135 0.77 25.57 4.40
N PRO A 136 1.00 26.45 3.39
CA PRO A 136 0.80 26.07 2.01
C PRO A 136 1.80 24.98 1.62
N VAL A 137 1.39 24.06 0.75
CA VAL A 137 2.26 23.00 0.20
C VAL A 137 3.49 23.60 -0.51
N THR A 138 3.32 24.79 -1.08
CA THR A 138 4.37 25.52 -1.80
C THR A 138 5.51 26.02 -0.92
N ASP A 139 5.36 26.03 0.41
CA ASP A 139 6.49 26.25 1.34
C ASP A 139 7.54 25.13 1.21
N PHE A 140 7.13 23.93 0.76
CA PHE A 140 7.98 22.73 0.66
C PHE A 140 8.21 22.29 -0.80
N LEU A 141 7.24 22.55 -1.68
CA LEU A 141 7.26 22.21 -3.10
C LEU A 141 7.02 23.48 -3.93
N PRO A 142 8.02 24.37 -4.06
CA PRO A 142 7.85 25.66 -4.72
C PRO A 142 7.41 25.55 -6.19
N GLU A 143 7.75 24.45 -6.87
CA GLU A 143 7.33 24.16 -8.25
C GLU A 143 5.81 24.01 -8.42
N MET A 144 5.07 23.82 -7.33
CA MET A 144 3.61 23.71 -7.36
C MET A 144 2.92 25.06 -7.48
N MET A 145 3.63 26.18 -7.25
CA MET A 145 3.09 27.53 -7.46
C MET A 145 2.61 27.72 -8.91
N ASP A 146 3.41 27.29 -9.88
CA ASP A 146 3.06 27.35 -11.31
C ASP A 146 1.85 26.46 -11.69
N LYS A 147 1.40 25.60 -10.76
CA LYS A 147 0.24 24.72 -10.90
C LYS A 147 -1.00 25.26 -10.19
N GLY A 148 -0.94 26.46 -9.61
CA GLY A 148 -2.05 27.10 -8.90
C GLY A 148 -2.27 26.58 -7.47
N TRP A 149 -1.25 25.99 -6.86
CA TRP A 149 -1.32 25.44 -5.50
C TRP A 149 -0.98 26.45 -4.40
N ASP A 150 -0.88 27.73 -4.73
CA ASP A 150 -0.43 28.81 -3.83
C ASP A 150 -1.24 28.89 -2.52
N ARG A 151 -2.48 28.40 -2.54
CA ARG A 151 -3.41 28.42 -1.41
C ARG A 151 -3.74 27.03 -0.86
N VAL A 152 -3.19 25.96 -1.44
CA VAL A 152 -3.46 24.60 -0.99
C VAL A 152 -2.61 24.32 0.24
N THR A 153 -3.26 24.04 1.37
CA THR A 153 -2.59 23.77 2.64
C THR A 153 -2.21 22.30 2.80
N LEU A 154 -1.27 22.00 3.69
CA LEU A 154 -0.97 20.62 4.09
C LEU A 154 -2.23 19.93 4.64
N GLU A 155 -3.06 20.62 5.42
CA GLU A 155 -4.34 20.11 5.91
C GLU A 155 -5.23 19.60 4.78
N GLN A 156 -5.43 20.43 3.75
CA GLN A 156 -6.28 20.08 2.61
C GLN A 156 -5.75 18.86 1.83
N VAL A 157 -4.43 18.69 1.74
CA VAL A 157 -3.85 17.49 1.13
C VAL A 157 -4.06 16.27 2.01
N LEU A 158 -3.82 16.39 3.32
CA LEU A 158 -3.98 15.30 4.28
C LEU A 158 -5.43 14.83 4.40
N GLN A 159 -6.40 15.74 4.25
CA GLN A 159 -7.83 15.46 4.32
C GLN A 159 -8.46 15.14 2.96
N MET A 160 -7.66 15.09 1.88
CA MET A 160 -8.15 14.85 0.51
C MET A 160 -9.17 15.90 0.02
N THR A 161 -9.01 17.16 0.42
CA THR A 161 -9.88 18.30 0.08
C THR A 161 -9.15 19.39 -0.70
N SER A 162 -8.08 19.06 -1.43
CA SER A 162 -7.29 20.00 -2.22
C SER A 162 -8.03 20.55 -3.46
N GLY A 163 -9.09 19.86 -3.90
CA GLY A 163 -9.82 20.22 -5.13
C GLY A 163 -9.06 19.87 -6.41
N MET A 164 -8.10 18.94 -6.35
CA MET A 164 -7.38 18.45 -7.52
C MET A 164 -8.34 17.77 -8.51
N ASP A 165 -8.28 18.19 -9.77
CA ASP A 165 -8.96 17.52 -10.89
C ASP A 165 -8.20 16.25 -11.28
N PHE A 166 -8.41 15.19 -10.49
CA PHE A 166 -7.79 13.88 -10.68
C PHE A 166 -8.86 12.80 -10.76
N GLN A 167 -8.81 12.02 -11.84
CA GLN A 167 -9.67 10.85 -12.00
C GLN A 167 -8.89 9.60 -11.55
N GLU A 168 -9.28 9.04 -10.41
CA GLU A 168 -8.68 7.79 -9.94
C GLU A 168 -9.19 6.63 -10.81
N SER A 169 -8.27 5.99 -11.54
CA SER A 169 -8.55 4.81 -12.34
C SER A 169 -7.48 3.75 -12.12
N TYR A 170 -7.93 2.52 -11.84
CA TYR A 170 -7.06 1.36 -11.69
C TYR A 170 -6.95 0.53 -12.97
N THR A 171 -7.58 0.99 -14.06
CA THR A 171 -7.69 0.25 -15.33
C THR A 171 -7.42 1.11 -16.56
N ASN A 172 -7.29 2.43 -16.40
CA ASN A 172 -6.99 3.36 -17.47
C ASN A 172 -5.56 3.91 -17.25
N PRO A 173 -4.55 3.44 -18.01
CA PRO A 173 -3.15 3.82 -17.83
C PRO A 173 -2.86 5.29 -18.17
#